data_AF-A0A919EMP5-F1
#
_entry.id   AF-A0A919EMP5-F1
#
_cell.length_a   1.000
_cell.length_b   1.000
_cell.length_c   1.000
_cell.angle_alpha   90.00
_cell.angle_beta   90.00
_cell.angle_gamma   90.00
#
_symmetry.space_group_name_H-M   'P 1'
#
loop_
_entity.id
_entity.type
_entity.pdbx_description
1 polymer ?
#
loop_
_entity_poly.entity_id
_entity_poly.type
_entity_poly.pdbx_seq_one_letter_code
_entity_poly.pdbx_strand_id
1 'polypeptide(L)'
;MEAHLLTLEDVERAQAEARILRRRLHAQGRHDETVVLEQTQAQPVSFEELVQRLGELEHVLVTADLALTQSLDDHELARTWAAKAWQGLRSLDSYAEAQKDGLVNGGYFQFCLTTPVASARIFPVKQIAMGETEATKTTWGDERIFPAPSKLDPRGRMQMEAHLKLGSKGSVSPRIYFYDDSRGITGKIVGGYIGPHLTNRKTS
;
A
#
# COMPACT_ATOMS: atom_id res chain seq x y z
N MET A 1 -2.38 -21.78 -34.13
CA MET A 1 -1.92 -20.44 -34.52
C MET A 1 -3.10 -19.48 -34.66
N GLU A 2 -4.14 -19.87 -35.39
CA GLU A 2 -5.37 -19.08 -35.61
C GLU A 2 -6.19 -18.81 -34.33
N ALA A 3 -6.37 -19.82 -33.47
CA ALA A 3 -7.02 -19.64 -32.17
C ALA A 3 -6.29 -18.66 -31.23
N HIS A 4 -4.96 -18.54 -31.36
CA HIS A 4 -4.16 -17.61 -30.55
C HIS A 4 -4.30 -16.17 -31.04
N LEU A 5 -4.49 -15.98 -32.35
CA LEU A 5 -4.72 -14.66 -32.95
C LEU A 5 -6.10 -14.10 -32.56
N LEU A 6 -7.13 -14.95 -32.62
CA LEU A 6 -8.48 -14.59 -32.17
C LEU A 6 -8.51 -14.20 -30.70
N THR A 7 -7.77 -14.91 -29.84
CA THR A 7 -7.66 -14.53 -28.43
C THR A 7 -6.93 -13.20 -28.22
N LEU A 8 -5.97 -12.84 -29.07
CA LEU A 8 -5.28 -11.55 -28.99
C LEU A 8 -6.19 -10.40 -29.41
N GLU A 9 -6.94 -10.57 -30.50
CA GLU A 9 -7.92 -9.59 -30.97
C GLU A 9 -9.05 -9.36 -29.96
N ASP A 10 -9.52 -10.43 -29.30
CA ASP A 10 -10.52 -10.34 -28.23
C ASP A 10 -9.99 -9.58 -27.01
N VAL A 11 -8.73 -9.81 -26.64
CA VAL A 11 -8.06 -9.10 -25.54
C VAL A 11 -7.89 -7.63 -25.87
N GLU A 12 -7.44 -7.29 -27.09
CA GLU A 12 -7.27 -5.91 -27.52
C GLU A 12 -8.60 -5.14 -27.54
N ARG A 13 -9.67 -5.78 -28.02
CA ARG A 13 -11.02 -5.23 -28.01
C ARG A 13 -11.52 -4.98 -26.59
N ALA A 14 -11.38 -5.95 -25.69
CA ALA A 14 -11.77 -5.80 -24.29
C ALA A 14 -10.99 -4.68 -23.58
N GLN A 15 -9.69 -4.55 -23.87
CA GLN A 15 -8.85 -3.48 -23.33
C GLN A 15 -9.24 -2.09 -23.87
N ALA A 16 -9.59 -2.00 -25.15
CA ALA A 16 -10.06 -0.76 -25.77
C ALA A 16 -11.38 -0.29 -25.15
N GLU A 17 -12.33 -1.21 -24.94
CA GLU A 17 -13.60 -0.94 -24.26
C GLU A 17 -13.39 -0.49 -22.82
N ALA A 18 -12.57 -1.20 -22.05
CA ALA A 18 -12.24 -0.82 -20.68
C ALA A 18 -11.64 0.59 -20.60
N ARG A 19 -10.77 0.95 -21.55
CA ARG A 19 -10.17 2.29 -21.64
C ARG A 19 -11.21 3.38 -21.91
N ILE A 20 -12.16 3.12 -22.81
CA ILE A 20 -13.25 4.05 -23.13
C ILE A 20 -14.16 4.24 -21.91
N LEU A 21 -14.55 3.16 -21.24
CA LEU A 21 -15.43 3.20 -20.08
C LEU A 21 -14.78 3.92 -18.90
N ARG A 22 -13.50 3.67 -18.62
CA ARG A 22 -12.75 4.39 -17.59
C ARG A 22 -12.68 5.89 -17.87
N ARG A 23 -12.42 6.28 -19.13
CA ARG A 23 -12.41 7.70 -19.53
C ARG A 23 -13.78 8.36 -19.32
N ARG A 24 -14.86 7.66 -19.62
CA ARG A 24 -16.23 8.15 -19.40
C ARG A 24 -16.56 8.30 -17.91
N LEU A 25 -16.21 7.32 -17.09
CA LEU A 25 -16.40 7.39 -15.63
C LEU A 25 -15.58 8.51 -14.99
N HIS A 26 -14.34 8.72 -15.45
CA HIS A 26 -13.51 9.84 -15.02
C HIS A 26 -14.13 11.19 -15.37
N ALA A 27 -14.64 11.35 -16.59
CA ALA A 27 -15.35 12.57 -17.00
C ALA A 27 -16.63 12.84 -16.18
N GLN A 28 -17.21 11.80 -15.57
CA GLN A 28 -18.37 11.89 -14.68
C GLN A 28 -18.01 12.06 -13.19
N GLY A 29 -16.72 12.21 -12.85
CA GLY A 29 -16.25 12.32 -11.46
C GLY A 29 -16.30 11.00 -10.67
N ARG A 30 -16.72 9.88 -11.30
CA ARG A 30 -16.88 8.53 -10.71
C ARG A 30 -15.58 7.72 -10.79
N HIS A 31 -14.45 8.38 -10.53
CA HIS A 31 -13.12 7.77 -10.59
C HIS A 31 -12.97 6.57 -9.64
N ASP A 32 -13.62 6.59 -8.48
CA ASP A 32 -13.66 5.47 -7.53
C ASP A 32 -14.25 4.17 -8.15
N GLU A 33 -15.08 4.28 -9.19
CA GLU A 33 -15.70 3.15 -9.89
C GLU A 33 -14.87 2.62 -11.08
N THR A 34 -13.77 3.30 -11.42
CA THR A 34 -12.84 2.86 -12.48
C THR A 34 -11.82 1.83 -12.01
N VAL A 35 -11.77 1.57 -10.70
CA VAL A 35 -10.96 0.55 -10.07
C VAL A 35 -11.51 -0.82 -10.46
N VAL A 36 -11.10 -1.31 -11.63
CA VAL A 36 -11.23 -2.71 -11.98
C VAL A 36 -10.22 -3.43 -11.10
N LEU A 37 -10.71 -4.13 -10.08
CA LEU A 37 -9.92 -5.14 -9.38
C LEU A 37 -9.53 -6.18 -10.42
N GLU A 38 -8.31 -6.11 -10.94
CA GLU A 38 -7.72 -7.21 -11.71
C GLU A 38 -7.87 -8.49 -10.87
N GLN A 39 -8.76 -9.38 -11.29
CA GLN A 39 -8.71 -10.75 -10.82
C GLN A 39 -7.62 -11.46 -11.61
N THR A 40 -6.41 -11.59 -11.04
CA THR A 40 -5.52 -12.76 -11.26
C THR A 40 -4.35 -12.87 -10.27
N GLN A 41 -4.53 -12.44 -9.03
CA GLN A 41 -3.88 -13.07 -7.87
C GLN A 41 -4.87 -12.95 -6.71
N ALA A 42 -5.26 -14.07 -6.10
CA ALA A 42 -6.18 -14.08 -4.98
C ALA A 42 -5.70 -13.08 -3.92
N GLN A 43 -6.58 -12.25 -3.36
CA GLN A 43 -6.23 -11.40 -2.22
C GLN A 43 -6.04 -12.31 -1.01
N PRO A 44 -5.05 -12.06 -0.13
CA PRO A 44 -4.89 -12.86 1.06
C PRO A 44 -6.15 -12.79 1.91
N VAL A 45 -6.59 -13.94 2.43
CA VAL A 45 -7.81 -14.03 3.24
C VAL A 45 -7.54 -13.90 4.74
N SER A 46 -6.27 -13.83 5.14
CA SER A 46 -5.78 -13.61 6.50
C SER A 46 -4.44 -12.85 6.49
N PHE A 47 -4.05 -12.31 7.65
CA PHE A 47 -2.72 -11.73 7.86
C PHE A 47 -1.63 -12.81 7.87
N GLU A 48 -1.94 -14.03 8.30
CA GLU A 48 -1.04 -15.18 8.11
C GLU A 48 -0.69 -15.37 6.63
N GLU A 49 -1.69 -15.41 5.74
CA GLU A 49 -1.45 -15.54 4.30
C GLU A 49 -0.74 -14.30 3.74
N LEU A 50 -1.10 -13.09 4.21
CA LEU A 50 -0.39 -11.87 3.85
C LEU A 50 1.11 -11.98 4.14
N VAL A 51 1.48 -12.46 5.34
CA VAL A 51 2.88 -12.61 5.76
C VAL A 51 3.63 -13.58 4.87
N GLN A 52 3.02 -14.72 4.51
CA GLN A 52 3.62 -15.71 3.61
C GLN A 52 3.94 -15.14 2.22
N ARG A 53 3.23 -14.08 1.82
CA ARG A 53 3.31 -13.48 0.48
C ARG A 53 4.13 -12.20 0.43
N LEU A 54 4.67 -11.72 1.55
CA LEU A 54 5.52 -10.52 1.56
C LEU A 54 6.75 -10.65 0.66
N GLY A 55 7.25 -11.87 0.45
CA GLY A 55 8.36 -12.15 -0.46
C GLY A 55 8.05 -11.96 -1.95
N GLU A 56 6.77 -11.81 -2.34
CA GLU A 56 6.37 -11.49 -3.72
C GLU A 56 6.58 -10.00 -4.06
N LEU A 57 6.91 -9.15 -3.08
CA LEU A 57 7.16 -7.72 -3.28
C LEU A 57 8.64 -7.49 -3.55
N GLU A 58 8.97 -6.92 -4.70
CA GLU A 58 10.37 -6.72 -5.11
C GLU A 58 10.98 -5.45 -4.52
N HIS A 59 10.17 -4.39 -4.45
CA HIS A 59 10.57 -3.03 -4.09
C HIS A 59 10.10 -2.61 -2.70
N VAL A 60 9.37 -3.47 -1.99
CA VAL A 60 9.01 -3.28 -0.57
C VAL A 60 9.79 -4.26 0.30
N LEU A 61 10.35 -3.74 1.39
CA LEU A 61 11.00 -4.53 2.44
C LEU A 61 10.20 -4.38 3.73
N VAL A 62 9.54 -5.46 4.17
CA VAL A 62 8.81 -5.46 5.44
C VAL A 62 9.74 -5.89 6.56
N THR A 63 9.91 -5.02 7.55
CA THR A 63 10.68 -5.25 8.78
C THR A 63 9.78 -5.29 10.02
N ALA A 64 8.47 -5.18 9.84
CA ALA A 64 7.48 -5.26 10.91
C ALA A 64 7.55 -6.56 11.72
N ASP A 65 7.07 -6.50 12.96
CA ASP A 65 6.83 -7.69 13.77
C ASP A 65 5.69 -8.53 13.15
N LEU A 66 6.07 -9.69 12.61
CA LEU A 66 5.14 -10.59 11.91
C LEU A 66 4.15 -11.25 12.87
N ALA A 67 4.53 -11.49 14.13
CA ALA A 67 3.62 -12.06 15.12
C ALA A 67 2.51 -11.07 15.48
N LEU A 68 2.87 -9.79 15.65
CA LEU A 68 1.89 -8.70 15.83
C LEU A 68 0.99 -8.53 14.60
N THR A 69 1.56 -8.68 13.40
CA THR A 69 0.78 -8.61 12.16
C THR A 69 -0.25 -9.73 12.10
N GLN A 70 0.16 -10.97 12.41
CA GLN A 70 -0.70 -12.16 12.42
C GLN A 70 -1.77 -12.11 13.51
N SER A 71 -1.50 -11.50 14.67
CA SER A 71 -2.50 -11.38 15.74
C SER A 71 -3.73 -10.56 15.34
N LEU A 72 -3.69 -9.82 14.22
CA LEU A 72 -4.86 -9.16 13.66
C LEU A 72 -5.91 -10.14 13.14
N ASP A 73 -5.56 -11.42 12.90
CA ASP A 73 -6.49 -12.46 12.44
C ASP A 73 -7.58 -12.83 13.46
N ASP A 74 -7.38 -12.50 14.73
CA ASP A 74 -8.38 -12.68 15.78
C ASP A 74 -9.59 -11.75 15.63
N HIS A 75 -9.53 -10.74 14.75
CA HIS A 75 -10.59 -9.77 14.55
C HIS A 75 -11.55 -10.18 13.42
N GLU A 76 -12.85 -9.95 13.61
CA GLU A 76 -13.90 -10.30 12.61
C GLU A 76 -13.69 -9.66 11.21
N LEU A 77 -12.97 -8.53 11.17
CA LEU A 77 -12.64 -7.78 9.94
C LEU A 77 -11.27 -8.14 9.36
N ALA A 78 -10.56 -9.12 9.92
CA ALA A 78 -9.19 -9.48 9.53
C ALA A 78 -9.05 -9.71 8.03
N ARG A 79 -9.93 -10.51 7.43
CA ARG A 79 -9.94 -10.78 5.99
C ARG A 79 -10.00 -9.50 5.15
N THR A 80 -10.85 -8.55 5.52
CA THR A 80 -10.98 -7.28 4.82
C THR A 80 -9.72 -6.44 4.96
N TRP A 81 -9.13 -6.41 6.16
CA TRP A 81 -7.91 -5.66 6.42
C TRP A 81 -6.68 -6.29 5.76
N ALA A 82 -6.58 -7.62 5.70
CA ALA A 82 -5.51 -8.35 5.02
C ALA A 82 -5.52 -8.09 3.52
N ALA A 83 -6.69 -8.22 2.86
CA ALA A 83 -6.84 -7.87 1.46
C ALA A 83 -6.46 -6.40 1.18
N LYS A 84 -6.84 -5.50 2.07
CA LYS A 84 -6.50 -4.09 1.93
C LYS A 84 -5.03 -3.78 2.22
N ALA A 85 -4.41 -4.49 3.16
CA ALA A 85 -2.98 -4.40 3.43
C ALA A 85 -2.19 -4.82 2.19
N TRP A 86 -2.60 -5.92 1.55
CA TRP A 86 -2.02 -6.39 0.30
C TRP A 86 -2.10 -5.35 -0.81
N GLN A 87 -3.28 -4.74 -1.01
CA GLN A 87 -3.44 -3.64 -1.97
C GLN A 87 -2.51 -2.46 -1.68
N GLY A 88 -2.39 -2.07 -0.40
CA GLY A 88 -1.49 -1.00 0.04
C GLY A 88 -0.03 -1.31 -0.25
N LEU A 89 0.44 -2.51 0.12
CA LEU A 89 1.81 -2.94 -0.13
C LEU A 89 2.13 -3.04 -1.63
N ARG A 90 1.22 -3.58 -2.44
CA ARG A 90 1.37 -3.63 -3.90
C ARG A 90 1.36 -2.24 -4.54
N SER A 91 0.67 -1.27 -3.94
CA SER A 91 0.73 0.12 -4.40
C SER A 91 2.07 0.79 -4.07
N LEU A 92 2.62 0.55 -2.88
CA LEU A 92 3.97 1.00 -2.51
C LEU A 92 5.05 0.36 -3.39
N ASP A 93 4.88 -0.92 -3.72
CA ASP A 93 5.77 -1.65 -4.63
C ASP A 93 5.76 -1.04 -6.05
N SER A 94 4.57 -0.78 -6.60
CA SER A 94 4.40 -0.11 -7.89
C SER A 94 4.94 1.33 -7.89
N TYR A 95 4.82 2.03 -6.76
CA TYR A 95 5.41 3.36 -6.59
C TYR A 95 6.94 3.31 -6.67
N ALA A 96 7.58 2.41 -5.92
CA ALA A 96 9.04 2.31 -5.92
C ALA A 96 9.59 1.83 -7.27
N GLU A 97 8.88 0.95 -7.98
CA GLU A 97 9.18 0.59 -9.36
C GLU A 97 9.15 1.83 -10.27
N ALA A 98 8.04 2.56 -10.30
CA ALA A 98 7.91 3.78 -11.11
C ALA A 98 8.94 4.85 -10.70
N GLN A 99 9.31 4.90 -9.43
CA GLN A 99 10.33 5.81 -8.91
C GLN A 99 11.72 5.48 -9.44
N LYS A 100 12.07 4.19 -9.50
CA LYS A 100 13.31 3.67 -10.07
C LYS A 100 13.41 3.97 -11.56
N ASP A 101 12.30 3.89 -12.28
CA ASP A 101 12.23 4.19 -13.72
C ASP A 101 12.17 5.71 -14.03
N GLY A 102 12.18 6.56 -13.01
CA GLY A 102 12.11 8.01 -13.18
C GLY A 102 10.76 8.54 -13.67
N LEU A 103 9.69 7.73 -13.55
CA LEU A 103 8.35 8.06 -14.02
C LEU A 103 7.52 8.85 -13.01
N VAL A 104 8.06 9.07 -11.81
CA VAL A 104 7.38 9.76 -10.71
C VAL A 104 7.96 11.14 -10.49
N ASN A 105 7.09 12.16 -10.54
CA ASN A 105 7.38 13.51 -10.08
C ASN A 105 6.73 13.76 -8.71
N GLY A 106 7.51 13.63 -7.63
CA GLY A 106 7.06 13.78 -6.24
C GLY A 106 7.18 12.52 -5.37
N GLY A 107 6.46 12.53 -4.24
CA GLY A 107 6.39 11.41 -3.29
C GLY A 107 5.18 10.49 -3.52
N TYR A 108 5.07 9.43 -2.72
CA TYR A 108 4.00 8.43 -2.82
C TYR A 108 2.57 9.01 -2.86
N PHE A 109 2.27 10.02 -2.04
CA PHE A 109 0.95 10.67 -2.06
C PHE A 109 0.64 11.27 -3.44
N GLN A 110 1.61 11.96 -4.04
CA GLN A 110 1.46 12.57 -5.36
C GLN A 110 1.29 11.51 -6.45
N PHE A 111 2.01 10.39 -6.31
CA PHE A 111 1.85 9.23 -7.18
C PHE A 111 0.41 8.70 -7.14
N CYS A 112 -0.18 8.48 -5.95
CA CYS A 112 -1.57 8.05 -5.87
C CYS A 112 -2.59 9.11 -6.33
N LEU A 113 -2.24 10.40 -6.27
CA LEU A 113 -3.13 11.50 -6.67
C LEU A 113 -3.17 11.71 -8.19
N THR A 114 -2.02 11.60 -8.87
CA THR A 114 -1.86 12.15 -10.23
C THR A 114 -1.45 11.15 -11.29
N THR A 115 -1.05 9.93 -10.92
CA THR A 115 -0.49 8.97 -11.87
C THR A 115 -1.58 8.41 -12.80
N PRO A 116 -1.50 8.63 -14.13
CA PRO A 116 -2.40 8.04 -15.12
C PRO A 116 -1.78 6.82 -15.80
N VAL A 117 -0.75 6.22 -15.21
CA VAL A 117 -0.03 5.06 -15.77
C VAL A 117 -0.98 3.87 -15.73
N ALA A 118 -1.35 3.36 -16.91
CA ALA A 118 -2.45 2.41 -17.07
C ALA A 118 -2.28 1.09 -16.29
N SER A 119 -1.05 0.75 -15.89
CA SER A 119 -0.67 -0.44 -15.11
C SER A 119 -0.29 -0.15 -13.66
N ALA A 120 -0.20 1.12 -13.23
CA ALA A 120 0.22 1.46 -11.88
C ALA A 120 -0.85 1.11 -10.85
N ARG A 121 -0.43 0.51 -9.73
CA ARG A 121 -1.32 0.22 -8.61
C ARG A 121 -1.34 1.41 -7.67
N ILE A 122 -2.51 2.03 -7.50
CA ILE A 122 -2.72 3.17 -6.60
C ILE A 122 -3.48 2.75 -5.34
N PHE A 123 -3.32 3.52 -4.26
CA PHE A 123 -4.06 3.35 -3.02
C PHE A 123 -4.97 4.57 -2.78
N PRO A 124 -6.15 4.42 -2.13
CA PRO A 124 -7.06 5.54 -1.93
C PRO A 124 -6.42 6.67 -1.13
N VAL A 125 -6.33 7.86 -1.73
CA VAL A 125 -5.62 9.03 -1.16
C VAL A 125 -6.15 9.41 0.23
N LYS A 126 -7.45 9.25 0.49
CA LYS A 126 -8.08 9.51 1.80
C LYS A 126 -7.57 8.59 2.93
N GLN A 127 -6.93 7.49 2.58
CA GLN A 127 -6.38 6.49 3.50
C GLN A 127 -4.86 6.59 3.62
N ILE A 128 -4.24 7.56 2.96
CA ILE A 128 -2.82 7.86 3.07
C ILE A 128 -2.65 9.04 4.03
N ALA A 129 -1.68 8.94 4.93
CA ALA A 129 -1.17 10.06 5.70
C ALA A 129 0.35 10.10 5.56
N MET A 130 0.90 11.24 5.16
CA MET A 130 2.36 11.40 4.98
C MET A 130 3.07 11.88 6.26
N GLY A 131 2.35 11.99 7.37
CA GLY A 131 2.89 12.44 8.65
C GLY A 131 1.87 12.30 9.77
N GLU A 132 2.38 12.32 11.00
CA GLU A 132 1.56 12.41 12.22
C GLU A 132 1.24 13.86 12.57
N THR A 133 0.24 14.08 13.43
CA THR A 133 -0.04 15.43 13.96
C THR A 133 1.07 15.89 14.91
N GLU A 134 1.40 17.18 14.92
CA GLU A 134 2.45 17.74 15.80
C GLU A 134 2.27 17.38 17.29
N ALA A 135 1.03 17.34 17.77
CA ALA A 135 0.71 16.91 19.13
C ALA A 135 1.07 15.44 19.39
N THR A 136 0.85 14.57 18.40
CA THR A 136 1.22 13.15 18.49
C THR A 136 2.73 12.97 18.40
N LYS A 137 3.41 13.72 17.52
CA LYS A 137 4.88 13.70 17.41
C LYS A 137 5.56 14.06 18.72
N THR A 138 5.10 15.14 19.36
CA THR A 138 5.69 15.66 20.60
C THR A 138 5.50 14.72 21.79
N THR A 139 4.39 13.97 21.81
CA THR A 139 3.98 13.21 23.01
C THR A 139 4.21 11.70 22.88
N TRP A 140 4.13 11.16 21.65
CA TRP A 140 4.13 9.72 21.37
C TRP A 140 5.00 9.36 20.16
N GLY A 141 5.96 10.22 19.81
CA GLY A 141 6.89 10.02 18.70
C GLY A 141 7.68 8.72 18.82
N ASP A 142 8.00 8.30 20.05
CA ASP A 142 8.76 7.08 20.32
C ASP A 142 8.04 5.79 19.88
N GLU A 143 6.71 5.76 19.91
CA GLU A 143 5.94 4.60 19.40
C GLU A 143 6.01 4.48 17.87
N ARG A 144 6.51 5.52 17.17
CA ARG A 144 6.68 5.52 15.70
C ARG A 144 8.10 5.13 15.30
N ILE A 145 8.91 4.64 16.24
CA ILE A 145 10.23 4.07 15.99
C ILE A 145 10.07 2.57 15.76
N PHE A 146 10.27 2.15 14.52
CA PHE A 146 10.05 0.77 14.10
C PHE A 146 11.34 0.08 13.65
N PRO A 147 11.39 -1.26 13.63
CA PRO A 147 12.52 -1.99 13.06
C PRO A 147 12.79 -1.56 11.62
N ALA A 148 14.07 -1.39 11.30
CA ALA A 148 14.53 -0.99 9.97
C ALA A 148 15.90 -1.62 9.67
N PRO A 149 16.29 -1.75 8.39
CA PRO A 149 17.62 -2.23 8.03
C PRO A 149 18.73 -1.40 8.68
N SER A 150 19.78 -2.07 9.18
CA SER A 150 20.93 -1.42 9.83
C SER A 150 21.69 -0.46 8.91
N LYS A 151 21.58 -0.65 7.58
CA LYS A 151 22.12 0.28 6.59
C LYS A 151 21.47 1.67 6.65
N LEU A 152 20.20 1.74 7.04
CA LEU A 152 19.46 3.01 7.16
C LEU A 152 19.69 3.69 8.51
N ASP A 153 19.73 2.90 9.59
CA ASP A 153 20.13 3.38 10.91
C ASP A 153 20.91 2.26 11.63
N PRO A 154 22.15 2.50 12.11
CA PRO A 154 22.97 1.49 12.77
C PRO A 154 22.30 0.83 13.99
N ARG A 155 21.31 1.47 14.62
CA ARG A 155 20.54 0.94 15.76
C ARG A 155 19.48 -0.09 15.31
N GLY A 156 19.30 -0.28 14.00
CA GLY A 156 18.32 -1.20 13.42
C GLY A 156 16.87 -0.74 13.59
N ARG A 157 16.64 0.54 13.88
CA ARG A 157 15.32 1.13 14.06
C ARG A 157 15.28 2.56 13.55
N MET A 158 14.12 2.99 13.05
CA MET A 158 13.93 4.33 12.47
C MET A 158 12.52 4.85 12.75
N GLN A 159 12.41 6.18 12.90
CA GLN A 159 11.11 6.84 12.99
C GLN A 159 10.40 6.83 11.63
N MET A 160 9.15 6.38 11.59
CA MET A 160 8.30 6.39 10.39
C MET A 160 6.97 7.08 10.70
N GLU A 161 6.64 8.13 9.95
CA GLU A 161 5.38 8.87 10.16
C GLU A 161 4.35 8.62 9.06
N ALA A 162 4.82 8.31 7.85
CA ALA A 162 3.95 8.01 6.73
C ALA A 162 3.25 6.66 6.96
N HIS A 163 1.94 6.62 6.74
CA HIS A 163 1.16 5.42 6.98
C HIS A 163 -0.09 5.28 6.10
N LEU A 164 -0.51 4.03 5.93
CA LEU A 164 -1.76 3.63 5.29
C LEU A 164 -2.78 3.21 6.33
N LYS A 165 -4.04 3.63 6.16
CA LYS A 165 -5.16 3.28 7.05
C LYS A 165 -5.93 2.08 6.48
N LEU A 166 -5.88 0.94 7.17
CA LEU A 166 -6.57 -0.29 6.77
C LEU A 166 -8.01 -0.31 7.29
N GLY A 167 -8.25 0.18 8.50
CA GLY A 167 -9.57 0.42 9.06
C GLY A 167 -9.97 1.90 9.04
N SER A 168 -11.27 2.17 9.10
CA SER A 168 -11.83 3.53 9.24
C SER A 168 -12.78 3.68 10.43
N LYS A 169 -13.11 2.57 11.11
CA LYS A 169 -14.07 2.50 12.23
C LYS A 169 -13.55 1.52 13.29
N GLY A 170 -13.77 1.85 14.56
CA GLY A 170 -13.41 0.99 15.70
C GLY A 170 -12.02 1.26 16.28
N SER A 171 -11.77 0.73 17.48
CA SER A 171 -10.55 0.94 18.27
C SER A 171 -9.30 0.32 17.64
N VAL A 172 -9.43 -0.81 16.94
CA VAL A 172 -8.27 -1.53 16.37
C VAL A 172 -7.71 -0.84 15.13
N SER A 173 -8.56 -0.32 14.24
CA SER A 173 -8.24 0.42 13.00
C SER A 173 -6.78 0.29 12.50
N PRO A 174 -6.39 -0.89 11.95
CA PRO A 174 -4.98 -1.18 11.68
C PRO A 174 -4.32 -0.23 10.70
N ARG A 175 -2.99 -0.10 10.81
CA ARG A 175 -2.16 0.75 9.97
C ARG A 175 -0.93 0.02 9.45
N ILE A 176 -0.41 0.51 8.32
CA ILE A 176 0.92 0.20 7.82
C ILE A 176 1.76 1.47 7.94
N TYR A 177 2.81 1.50 8.77
CA TYR A 177 3.78 2.59 8.73
C TYR A 177 4.95 2.21 7.83
N PHE A 178 5.41 3.19 7.05
CA PHE A 178 6.47 2.98 6.09
C PHE A 178 7.43 4.17 6.01
N TYR A 179 8.65 3.87 5.56
CA TYR A 179 9.67 4.84 5.19
C TYR A 179 9.98 4.72 3.70
N ASP A 180 10.02 5.86 3.03
CA ASP A 180 10.34 5.94 1.61
C ASP A 180 11.85 6.12 1.41
N ASP A 181 12.54 5.02 1.11
CA ASP A 181 13.95 5.02 0.74
C ASP A 181 14.14 4.62 -0.75
N SER A 182 13.11 4.82 -1.57
CA SER A 182 13.10 4.46 -3.00
C SER A 182 14.17 5.20 -3.81
N ARG A 183 14.56 6.40 -3.37
CA ARG A 183 15.66 7.20 -3.94
C ARG A 183 16.96 7.11 -3.13
N GLY A 184 16.97 6.32 -2.05
CA GLY A 184 18.08 6.23 -1.12
C GLY A 184 18.89 4.96 -1.29
N ILE A 185 19.60 4.58 -0.23
CA ILE A 185 20.62 3.52 -0.26
C ILE A 185 20.04 2.11 -0.42
N THR A 186 18.77 1.92 -0.10
CA THR A 186 18.06 0.65 -0.29
C THR A 186 17.36 0.58 -1.62
N GLY A 187 16.93 1.71 -2.18
CA GLY A 187 16.08 1.77 -3.37
C GLY A 187 14.71 1.12 -3.15
N LYS A 188 14.25 1.02 -1.90
CA LYS A 188 13.02 0.31 -1.51
C LYS A 188 12.15 1.16 -0.59
N ILE A 189 10.87 0.79 -0.51
CA ILE A 189 10.00 1.21 0.60
C ILE A 189 10.21 0.25 1.76
N VAL A 190 10.41 0.77 2.98
CA VAL A 190 10.54 -0.04 4.19
C VAL A 190 9.23 0.01 4.96
N GLY A 191 8.53 -1.13 5.09
CA GLY A 191 7.34 -1.28 5.93
C GLY A 191 7.72 -1.71 7.34
N GLY A 192 7.85 -0.76 8.26
CA GLY A 192 8.31 -1.02 9.63
C GLY A 192 7.24 -1.48 10.60
N TYR A 193 5.95 -1.29 10.28
CA TYR A 193 4.86 -1.69 11.16
C TYR A 193 3.62 -2.06 10.36
N ILE A 194 3.00 -3.19 10.72
CA ILE A 194 1.67 -3.59 10.28
C ILE A 194 0.96 -4.09 11.54
N GLY A 195 -0.02 -3.35 12.01
CA GLY A 195 -0.59 -3.65 13.32
C GLY A 195 -1.75 -2.73 13.70
N PRO A 196 -2.28 -2.89 14.92
CA PRO A 196 -3.33 -2.05 15.45
C PRO A 196 -2.96 -0.56 15.43
N HIS A 197 -3.98 0.27 15.55
CA HIS A 197 -3.86 1.70 15.73
C HIS A 197 -2.99 2.02 16.95
N LEU A 198 -1.85 2.71 16.75
CA LEU A 198 -1.00 3.20 17.85
C LEU A 198 -1.67 4.29 18.70
N THR A 199 -1.19 4.52 19.91
CA THR A 199 -1.75 5.54 20.80
C THR A 199 -1.73 6.91 20.12
N ASN A 200 -2.90 7.56 20.03
CA ASN A 200 -2.99 8.98 19.74
C ASN A 200 -4.02 9.60 20.70
N ARG A 201 -4.13 10.92 20.73
CA ARG A 201 -4.75 11.71 21.82
C ARG A 201 -6.28 11.52 22.03
N LYS A 202 -6.82 10.31 21.93
CA LYS A 202 -8.16 9.97 22.41
C LYS A 202 -8.07 8.79 23.37
N THR A 203 -8.01 9.12 24.66
CA THR A 203 -8.76 8.36 25.66
C THR A 203 -10.19 8.17 25.15
N SER A 204 -10.66 6.92 25.24
CA SER A 204 -12.00 6.38 25.00
C SER A 204 -13.13 7.36 24.72
#